data_AF-A0A2D0N466-F1
#
_entry.id   AF-A0A2D0N466-F1
#
_cell.length_a   1.000
_cell.length_b   1.000
_cell.length_c   1.000
_cell.angle_alpha   90.00
_cell.angle_beta   90.00
_cell.angle_gamma   90.00
#
_symmetry.space_group_name_H-M   'P 1'
#
loop_
_entity.id
_entity.type
_entity.pdbx_description
1 polymer ?
#
loop_
_entity_poly.entity_id
_entity_poly.type
_entity_poly.pdbx_seq_one_letter_code
_entity_poly.pdbx_strand_id
1 'polypeptide(L)'
;MSRRNSSFFNLSFLDLLTSALGAVIFLFIITPKGGASAAQVQQMAVYLDTVNHKVFGLMPDSLWQKQVGDTLFTVVVDYQTMPEASKEKERIIVLNEKPTRPAEKPTERPVKVSQREEPQPEPEAKPATPQEPEPKPAPPVPVYRGDAPSVPCDLSFELAWQDIQDNVDLYVCRDGNCVYGGRKRDRSIGQWDSGKSRNRLFGNDLRTTQEAVRQFDGLIPGEYQLYAHFKASAKNRTSIPVRGLIYTKNKKGEERGENFSKTLRITEDKVLIGKVQVKADGSYSFSR
;
A
#
# COMPACT_ATOMS: atom_id res chain seq x y z
N MET A 1 16.53 -73.90 39.16
CA MET A 1 16.56 -72.51 38.67
C MET A 1 17.69 -72.37 37.66
N SER A 2 17.36 -72.26 36.37
CA SER A 2 18.37 -72.06 35.32
C SER A 2 18.49 -70.57 35.01
N ARG A 3 19.67 -69.98 35.24
CA ARG A 3 19.97 -68.59 34.87
C ARG A 3 20.19 -68.54 33.36
N ARG A 4 19.27 -67.88 32.64
CA ARG A 4 19.49 -67.49 31.24
C ARG A 4 20.53 -66.36 31.23
N ASN A 5 21.73 -66.66 30.73
CA ASN A 5 22.69 -65.63 30.34
C ASN A 5 22.14 -64.92 29.10
N SER A 6 21.69 -63.69 29.26
CA SER A 6 21.36 -62.78 28.16
C SER A 6 22.66 -62.29 27.53
N SER A 7 23.03 -62.89 26.40
CA SER A 7 24.09 -62.36 25.53
C SER A 7 23.57 -61.09 24.86
N PHE A 8 24.03 -59.93 25.33
CA PHE A 8 23.73 -58.62 24.73
C PHE A 8 24.60 -58.31 23.49
N PHE A 9 25.40 -59.26 23.00
CA PHE A 9 26.37 -59.05 21.92
C PHE A 9 25.98 -59.76 20.61
N ASN A 10 24.74 -59.57 20.17
CA ASN A 10 24.30 -59.92 18.81
C ASN A 10 23.60 -58.75 18.09
N LEU A 11 23.81 -57.52 18.55
CA LEU A 11 23.57 -56.35 17.72
C LEU A 11 24.78 -56.21 16.81
N SER A 12 24.56 -56.35 15.50
CA SER A 12 25.60 -56.13 14.49
C SER A 12 26.23 -54.76 14.76
N PHE A 13 27.56 -54.70 14.86
CA PHE A 13 28.29 -53.44 14.99
C PHE A 13 27.87 -52.43 13.89
N LEU A 14 27.46 -52.95 12.74
CA LEU A 14 26.93 -52.19 11.62
C LEU A 14 25.59 -51.51 11.96
N ASP A 15 24.69 -52.15 12.71
CA ASP A 15 23.43 -51.53 13.19
C ASP A 15 23.68 -50.43 14.23
N LEU A 16 24.72 -50.57 15.04
CA LEU A 16 25.11 -49.54 16.01
C LEU A 16 25.68 -48.32 15.28
N LEU A 17 26.50 -48.54 14.25
CA LEU A 17 27.03 -47.45 13.42
C LEU A 17 25.96 -46.76 12.58
N THR A 18 25.02 -47.49 11.97
CA THR A 18 23.95 -46.89 11.16
C THR A 18 22.94 -46.12 12.01
N SER A 19 22.61 -46.62 13.20
CA SER A 19 21.73 -45.91 14.15
C SER A 19 22.40 -44.65 14.70
N ALA A 20 23.69 -44.70 15.03
CA ALA A 20 24.46 -43.52 15.45
C ALA A 20 24.59 -42.48 14.33
N LEU A 21 24.88 -42.91 13.09
CA LEU A 21 24.97 -42.02 11.93
C LEU A 21 23.61 -41.37 11.62
N GLY A 22 22.53 -42.15 11.67
CA GLY A 22 21.17 -41.64 11.51
C GLY A 22 20.81 -40.58 12.55
N ALA A 23 21.15 -40.82 13.82
CA ALA A 23 20.94 -39.85 14.90
C ALA A 23 21.73 -38.54 14.69
N VAL A 24 22.97 -38.62 14.18
CA VAL A 24 23.79 -37.44 13.87
C VAL A 24 23.20 -36.65 12.70
N ILE A 25 22.73 -37.31 11.64
CA ILE A 25 22.08 -36.64 10.50
C ILE A 25 20.78 -35.95 10.97
N PHE A 26 19.98 -36.63 11.80
CA PHE A 26 18.78 -36.02 12.40
C PHE A 26 19.11 -34.81 13.27
N LEU A 27 20.21 -34.83 14.02
CA LEU A 27 20.70 -33.67 14.75
C LEU A 27 20.99 -32.50 13.80
N PHE A 28 21.69 -32.70 12.68
CA PHE A 28 21.96 -31.61 11.72
C PHE A 28 20.72 -31.10 10.95
N ILE A 29 19.66 -31.90 10.83
CA ILE A 29 18.39 -31.50 10.21
C ILE A 29 17.49 -30.76 11.22
N ILE A 30 17.46 -31.22 12.48
CA ILE A 30 16.55 -30.72 13.51
C ILE A 30 17.16 -29.56 14.30
N THR A 31 18.48 -29.50 14.47
CA THR A 31 19.09 -28.32 15.08
C THR A 31 18.89 -27.13 14.15
N PRO A 32 18.10 -26.11 14.56
CA PRO A 32 18.04 -24.88 13.79
C PRO A 32 19.47 -24.36 13.73
N LYS A 33 19.97 -24.08 12.50
CA LYS A 33 21.22 -23.34 12.34
C LYS A 33 21.08 -22.08 13.20
N GLY A 34 21.87 -21.97 14.26
CA GLY A 34 21.73 -20.98 15.32
C GLY A 34 22.01 -19.55 14.87
N GLY A 35 21.25 -19.05 13.91
CA GLY A 35 21.12 -17.64 13.59
C GLY A 35 19.84 -17.10 14.22
N ALA A 36 19.86 -15.81 14.57
CA ALA A 36 18.64 -15.09 14.91
C ALA A 36 17.58 -15.32 13.83
N SER A 37 16.31 -15.38 14.23
CA SER A 37 15.22 -15.59 13.29
C SER A 37 15.31 -14.55 12.16
N ALA A 38 14.92 -14.91 10.92
CA ALA A 38 14.92 -13.96 9.80
C ALA A 38 14.08 -12.69 10.09
N ALA A 39 13.19 -12.73 11.08
CA ALA A 39 12.42 -11.59 11.56
C ALA A 39 13.16 -10.69 12.57
N GLN A 40 14.28 -11.14 13.15
CA GLN A 40 15.12 -10.37 14.08
C GLN A 40 16.32 -9.69 13.41
N VAL A 41 16.67 -10.06 12.18
CA VAL A 41 17.72 -9.40 11.44
C VAL A 41 17.14 -8.11 10.86
N GLN A 42 17.46 -6.98 11.46
CA GLN A 42 17.14 -5.67 10.91
C GLN A 42 17.78 -5.54 9.53
N GLN A 43 16.97 -5.65 8.48
CA GLN A 43 17.46 -5.66 7.09
C GLN A 43 17.81 -4.25 6.59
N MET A 44 17.23 -3.21 7.17
CA MET A 44 17.54 -1.83 6.81
C MET A 44 17.09 -0.88 7.92
N ALA A 45 17.90 0.13 8.22
CA ALA A 45 17.50 1.27 9.04
C ALA A 45 17.31 2.47 8.12
N VAL A 46 16.11 3.06 8.15
CA VAL A 46 15.75 4.21 7.33
C VAL A 46 15.25 5.33 8.22
N TYR A 47 15.72 6.54 7.95
CA TYR A 47 15.33 7.79 8.60
C TYR A 47 14.59 8.64 7.57
N LEU A 48 13.39 9.08 7.90
CA LEU A 48 12.60 9.97 7.06
C LEU A 48 12.69 11.39 7.61
N ASP A 49 13.29 12.29 6.84
CA ASP A 49 13.21 13.72 7.07
C ASP A 49 11.87 14.23 6.53
N THR A 50 10.93 14.46 7.44
CA THR A 50 9.59 14.94 7.13
C THR A 50 9.56 16.40 6.66
N VAL A 51 10.61 17.19 6.92
CA VAL A 51 10.67 18.60 6.55
C VAL A 51 11.14 18.75 5.10
N ASN A 52 12.18 18.02 4.73
CA ASN A 52 12.75 18.08 3.37
C ASN A 52 12.24 16.96 2.45
N HIS A 53 11.38 16.06 2.96
CA HIS A 53 10.91 14.86 2.26
C HIS A 53 12.06 13.97 1.74
N LYS A 54 13.13 13.85 2.53
CA LYS A 54 14.31 13.04 2.18
C LYS A 54 14.35 11.78 3.00
N VAL A 55 14.83 10.71 2.37
CA VAL A 55 15.00 9.41 3.01
C VAL A 55 16.51 9.16 3.15
N PHE A 56 16.95 8.92 4.37
CA PHE A 56 18.33 8.58 4.70
C PHE A 56 18.38 7.17 5.25
N GLY A 57 19.52 6.48 5.12
CA GLY A 57 19.66 5.13 5.67
C GLY A 57 20.85 4.42 5.08
N LEU A 58 21.25 3.34 5.74
CA LEU A 58 22.26 2.43 5.21
C LEU A 58 21.53 1.25 4.57
N MET A 59 21.65 1.15 3.24
CA MET A 59 21.10 0.03 2.47
C MET A 59 22.18 -1.06 2.33
N PRO A 60 22.00 -2.24 2.94
CA PRO A 60 22.95 -3.33 2.76
C PRO A 60 22.86 -3.92 1.35
N ASP A 61 23.98 -4.50 0.90
CA ASP A 61 24.17 -5.07 -0.44
C ASP A 61 23.10 -6.10 -0.83
N SER A 62 22.52 -6.81 0.14
CA SER A 62 21.41 -7.75 -0.09
C SER A 62 20.15 -7.10 -0.66
N LEU A 63 19.98 -5.79 -0.46
CA LEU A 63 18.86 -5.02 -0.98
C LEU A 63 19.17 -4.32 -2.31
N TRP A 64 20.44 -4.26 -2.74
CA TRP A 64 20.79 -3.70 -4.06
C TRP A 64 20.25 -4.48 -5.24
N GLN A 65 19.92 -5.75 -5.04
CA GLN A 65 19.34 -6.60 -6.10
C GLN A 65 17.82 -6.40 -6.26
N LYS A 66 17.18 -5.58 -5.41
CA LYS A 66 15.73 -5.32 -5.48
C LYS A 66 15.39 -4.41 -6.64
N GLN A 67 14.27 -4.72 -7.31
CA GLN A 67 13.78 -3.96 -8.47
C GLN A 67 12.54 -3.15 -8.12
N VAL A 68 12.23 -2.17 -8.97
CA VAL A 68 10.99 -1.38 -8.87
C VAL A 68 9.80 -2.34 -8.97
N GLY A 69 8.98 -2.39 -7.92
CA GLY A 69 7.84 -3.33 -7.80
C GLY A 69 8.02 -4.39 -6.71
N ASP A 70 9.24 -4.60 -6.20
CA ASP A 70 9.47 -5.44 -5.03
C ASP A 70 8.90 -4.79 -3.76
N THR A 71 8.34 -5.61 -2.88
CA THR A 71 7.75 -5.14 -1.62
C THR A 71 8.75 -5.25 -0.47
N LEU A 72 8.93 -4.16 0.27
CA LEU A 72 9.68 -4.13 1.53
C LEU A 72 8.72 -3.87 2.68
N PHE A 73 8.74 -4.74 3.69
CA PHE A 73 8.02 -4.49 4.95
C PHE A 73 8.87 -3.60 5.85
N THR A 74 8.32 -2.47 6.27
CA THR A 74 9.03 -1.48 7.11
C THR A 74 8.23 -1.25 8.38
N VAL A 75 8.89 -1.24 9.52
CA VAL A 75 8.29 -0.90 10.82
C VAL A 75 8.91 0.40 11.30
N VAL A 76 8.06 1.39 11.64
CA VAL A 76 8.52 2.61 12.29
C VAL A 76 8.84 2.26 13.75
N VAL A 77 10.10 2.41 14.12
CA VAL A 77 10.58 2.04 15.47
C VAL A 77 10.56 3.23 16.42
N ASP A 78 10.86 4.44 15.94
CA ASP A 78 10.97 5.63 16.79
C ASP A 78 10.75 6.93 15.98
N TYR A 79 10.39 8.02 16.67
CA TYR A 79 10.29 9.38 16.13
C TYR A 79 11.21 10.31 16.93
N GLN A 80 12.27 10.80 16.28
CA GLN A 80 13.23 11.71 16.90
C GLN A 80 13.26 13.04 16.15
N THR A 81 13.43 14.13 16.90
CA THR A 81 13.76 15.43 16.33
C THR A 81 15.17 15.37 15.74
N MET A 82 15.29 15.69 14.44
CA MET A 82 16.58 15.80 13.75
C MET A 82 17.52 16.71 14.56
N PRO A 83 18.76 16.29 14.86
CA PRO A 83 19.73 17.16 15.50
C PRO A 83 19.94 18.38 14.61
N GLU A 84 19.87 19.58 15.19
CA GLU A 84 20.22 20.80 14.47
C GLU A 84 21.62 20.63 13.89
N ALA A 85 21.75 20.83 12.57
CA ALA A 85 23.00 20.63 11.85
C ALA A 85 24.11 21.42 12.56
N SER A 86 24.99 20.72 13.27
CA SER A 86 26.19 21.32 13.83
C SER A 86 26.99 21.88 12.65
N LYS A 87 27.44 23.14 12.76
CA LYS A 87 28.21 23.85 11.73
C LYS A 87 29.63 23.30 11.60
N GLU A 88 29.83 21.98 11.65
CA GLU A 88 31.11 21.39 11.28
C GLU A 88 31.07 21.01 9.81
N LYS A 89 31.92 21.71 9.05
CA LYS A 89 32.14 21.49 7.63
C LYS A 89 32.75 20.09 7.45
N GLU A 90 31.92 19.07 7.24
CA GLU A 90 32.39 17.83 6.65
C GLU A 90 32.92 18.14 5.25
N ARG A 91 34.24 18.02 5.10
CA ARG A 91 34.93 18.08 3.82
C ARG A 91 34.46 16.89 3.00
N ILE A 92 33.62 17.16 2.02
CA ILE A 92 33.31 16.22 0.94
C ILE A 92 34.64 15.86 0.27
N ILE A 93 35.10 14.62 0.44
CA ILE A 93 36.17 14.06 -0.38
C ILE A 93 35.53 13.69 -1.71
N VAL A 94 35.61 14.61 -2.68
CA VAL A 94 35.33 14.32 -4.08
C VAL A 94 36.52 13.49 -4.61
N LEU A 95 36.31 12.19 -4.78
CA LEU A 95 37.25 11.35 -5.53
C LEU A 95 36.96 11.50 -7.03
N ASN A 96 38.01 11.91 -7.76
CA ASN A 96 38.16 12.11 -9.20
C ASN A 96 37.81 13.48 -9.78
N GLU A 97 38.75 14.41 -9.65
CA GLU A 97 39.15 15.26 -10.77
C GLU A 97 40.55 14.84 -11.26
N LYS A 98 40.73 14.78 -12.58
CA LYS A 98 42.01 15.09 -13.22
C LYS A 98 41.84 16.34 -14.08
N PRO A 99 42.90 17.16 -14.21
CA PRO A 99 42.77 18.61 -14.17
C PRO A 99 43.31 19.32 -15.42
N THR A 100 42.69 20.42 -15.83
CA THR A 100 43.43 21.56 -16.42
C THR A 100 42.63 22.87 -16.38
N ARG A 101 42.90 23.67 -15.33
CA ARG A 101 43.42 25.07 -15.27
C ARG A 101 42.93 26.16 -16.27
N PRO A 102 43.04 27.46 -15.88
CA PRO A 102 41.88 28.36 -15.76
C PRO A 102 42.03 29.75 -16.43
N ALA A 103 40.98 30.57 -16.25
CA ALA A 103 40.90 32.04 -16.45
C ALA A 103 40.78 32.50 -17.92
N GLU A 104 40.02 33.53 -18.31
CA GLU A 104 39.73 34.83 -17.67
C GLU A 104 38.35 35.39 -18.11
N LYS A 105 37.68 36.09 -17.19
CA LYS A 105 36.93 37.35 -17.46
C LYS A 105 37.73 38.43 -16.72
N PRO A 106 37.76 39.73 -17.12
CA PRO A 106 36.60 40.51 -17.58
C PRO A 106 36.92 41.64 -18.59
N THR A 107 35.90 42.22 -19.26
CA THR A 107 36.00 43.65 -19.63
C THR A 107 34.64 44.31 -19.78
N GLU A 108 34.47 45.39 -19.03
CA GLU A 108 33.43 46.40 -19.13
C GLU A 108 33.60 47.24 -20.42
N ARG A 109 32.49 47.79 -20.92
CA ARG A 109 32.49 49.06 -21.65
C ARG A 109 31.30 49.92 -21.22
N PRO A 110 31.49 51.20 -20.87
CA PRO A 110 30.41 52.13 -20.55
C PRO A 110 30.08 53.08 -21.71
N VAL A 111 29.06 53.93 -21.46
CA VAL A 111 28.69 55.19 -22.16
C VAL A 111 27.72 54.98 -23.34
N LYS A 112 26.51 55.57 -23.38
CA LYS A 112 26.26 57.03 -23.34
C LYS A 112 24.82 57.40 -22.95
N VAL A 113 24.73 58.49 -22.18
CA VAL A 113 23.56 59.23 -21.72
C VAL A 113 23.05 60.18 -22.81
N SER A 114 21.73 60.41 -22.87
CA SER A 114 21.08 61.67 -23.26
C SER A 114 19.64 61.64 -22.71
N GLN A 115 19.32 62.33 -21.60
CA GLN A 115 18.68 63.67 -21.55
C GLN A 115 17.36 63.74 -22.36
N ARG A 116 16.20 64.20 -21.89
CA ARG A 116 15.85 65.17 -20.82
C ARG A 116 14.30 65.38 -20.78
N GLU A 117 13.74 65.65 -19.59
CA GLU A 117 12.52 66.44 -19.17
C GLU A 117 11.22 66.43 -20.02
N GLU A 118 9.97 66.47 -19.54
CA GLU A 118 9.29 66.99 -18.32
C GLU A 118 7.80 66.44 -18.28
N PRO A 119 6.88 66.82 -17.35
CA PRO A 119 5.80 65.96 -16.83
C PRO A 119 4.34 66.42 -17.08
N GLN A 120 3.40 65.61 -16.56
CA GLN A 120 1.95 65.83 -16.28
C GLN A 120 0.93 65.63 -17.42
N PRO A 121 -0.38 65.35 -17.14
CA PRO A 121 -1.07 65.25 -15.84
C PRO A 121 -1.88 63.95 -15.61
N GLU A 122 -2.25 63.78 -14.35
CA GLU A 122 -3.25 62.86 -13.80
C GLU A 122 -4.66 63.11 -14.39
N PRO A 123 -5.47 62.05 -14.58
CA PRO A 123 -6.92 62.21 -14.52
C PRO A 123 -7.58 61.20 -13.56
N GLU A 124 -8.14 61.79 -12.50
CA GLU A 124 -9.45 61.55 -11.90
C GLU A 124 -10.03 60.11 -11.85
N ALA A 125 -10.13 59.67 -10.60
CA ALA A 125 -11.14 58.80 -9.98
C ALA A 125 -12.32 58.33 -10.88
N LYS A 126 -12.43 57.00 -11.02
CA LYS A 126 -13.69 56.33 -11.39
C LYS A 126 -14.36 55.71 -10.15
N PRO A 127 -15.71 55.64 -10.12
CA PRO A 127 -16.46 55.27 -8.91
C PRO A 127 -16.30 53.80 -8.54
N ALA A 128 -16.26 53.53 -7.24
CA ALA A 128 -16.27 52.20 -6.66
C ALA A 128 -17.55 51.42 -7.06
N THR A 129 -17.35 50.31 -7.74
CA THR A 129 -18.38 49.28 -7.96
C THR A 129 -18.85 48.74 -6.61
N PRO A 130 -20.16 48.53 -6.37
CA PRO A 130 -20.63 47.88 -5.16
C PRO A 130 -20.01 46.49 -5.03
N GLN A 131 -19.25 46.27 -3.95
CA GLN A 131 -18.72 44.95 -3.60
C GLN A 131 -19.90 44.00 -3.39
N GLU A 132 -19.98 43.00 -4.27
CA GLU A 132 -20.82 41.82 -4.08
C GLU A 132 -20.42 41.16 -2.74
N PRO A 133 -21.38 40.83 -1.87
CA PRO A 133 -21.09 40.31 -0.55
C PRO A 133 -20.27 39.02 -0.66
N GLU A 134 -19.14 38.97 0.06
CA GLU A 134 -18.26 37.80 0.09
C GLU A 134 -19.08 36.52 0.34
N PRO A 135 -18.92 35.48 -0.50
CA PRO A 135 -19.62 34.23 -0.32
C PRO A 135 -19.22 33.64 1.05
N LYS A 136 -20.24 33.38 1.87
CA LYS A 136 -20.07 32.74 3.19
C LYS A 136 -19.14 31.52 3.07
N PRO A 137 -18.21 31.32 4.02
CA PRO A 137 -17.31 30.18 4.01
C PRO A 137 -18.12 28.89 3.84
N ALA A 138 -17.80 28.13 2.79
CA ALA A 138 -18.40 26.82 2.59
C ALA A 138 -18.19 25.99 3.86
N PRO A 139 -19.19 25.22 4.32
CA PRO A 139 -19.03 24.38 5.49
C PRO A 139 -17.79 23.48 5.30
N PRO A 140 -17.00 23.26 6.37
CA PRO A 140 -15.80 22.45 6.27
C PRO A 140 -16.15 21.08 5.70
N VAL A 141 -15.43 20.69 4.65
CA VAL A 141 -15.63 19.41 3.97
C VAL A 141 -15.50 18.30 5.01
N PRO A 142 -16.49 17.42 5.17
CA PRO A 142 -16.43 16.35 6.17
C PRO A 142 -15.23 15.46 5.86
N VAL A 143 -14.23 15.50 6.74
CA VAL A 143 -13.06 14.62 6.69
C VAL A 143 -13.54 13.22 7.03
N TYR A 144 -13.33 12.26 6.13
CA TYR A 144 -13.56 10.85 6.42
C TYR A 144 -12.75 10.44 7.66
N ARG A 145 -13.43 9.88 8.67
CA ARG A 145 -12.82 9.42 9.93
C ARG A 145 -12.76 7.90 10.05
N GLY A 146 -13.15 7.18 9.01
CA GLY A 146 -13.05 5.71 8.98
C GLY A 146 -11.66 5.27 8.55
N ASP A 147 -11.43 3.95 8.63
CA ASP A 147 -10.20 3.35 8.15
C ASP A 147 -10.14 3.40 6.63
N ALA A 148 -9.06 3.94 6.07
CA ALA A 148 -8.79 3.87 4.66
C ALA A 148 -8.55 2.41 4.20
N PRO A 149 -8.73 2.09 2.91
CA PRO A 149 -8.33 0.82 2.34
C PRO A 149 -6.88 0.47 2.69
N SER A 150 -6.63 -0.81 2.98
CA SER A 150 -5.29 -1.33 3.28
C SER A 150 -4.32 -1.21 2.10
N VAL A 151 -4.86 -1.10 0.88
CA VAL A 151 -4.10 -0.85 -0.35
C VAL A 151 -4.46 0.57 -0.82
N PRO A 152 -3.48 1.49 -0.92
CA PRO A 152 -3.72 2.84 -1.41
C PRO A 152 -4.39 2.83 -2.80
N CYS A 153 -5.48 3.58 -2.94
CA CYS A 153 -6.26 3.69 -4.18
C CYS A 153 -7.13 4.95 -4.17
N ASP A 154 -7.65 5.34 -5.34
CA ASP A 154 -8.54 6.50 -5.52
C ASP A 154 -10.02 6.13 -5.41
N LEU A 155 -10.38 4.89 -5.71
CA LEU A 155 -11.71 4.33 -5.48
C LEU A 155 -11.56 2.88 -5.02
N SER A 156 -12.26 2.50 -3.95
CA SER A 156 -12.34 1.12 -3.47
C SER A 156 -13.79 0.74 -3.22
N PHE A 157 -14.19 -0.41 -3.77
CA PHE A 157 -15.39 -1.13 -3.37
C PHE A 157 -14.95 -2.42 -2.70
N GLU A 158 -15.24 -2.58 -1.42
CA GLU A 158 -14.78 -3.72 -0.63
C GLU A 158 -15.94 -4.52 -0.06
N LEU A 159 -15.72 -5.83 0.07
CA LEU A 159 -16.63 -6.73 0.74
C LEU A 159 -15.81 -7.72 1.58
N ALA A 160 -16.11 -7.77 2.86
CA ALA A 160 -15.46 -8.62 3.84
C ALA A 160 -16.47 -9.48 4.59
N TRP A 161 -16.05 -10.68 4.94
CA TRP A 161 -16.79 -11.65 5.76
C TRP A 161 -15.88 -12.20 6.86
N GLN A 162 -16.45 -13.00 7.76
CA GLN A 162 -15.74 -13.41 8.98
C GLN A 162 -14.87 -14.65 8.77
N ASP A 163 -15.33 -15.60 7.96
CA ASP A 163 -14.76 -16.94 7.92
C ASP A 163 -14.13 -17.25 6.56
N ILE A 164 -12.86 -17.63 6.58
CA ILE A 164 -12.09 -18.00 5.39
C ILE A 164 -12.63 -19.24 4.68
N GLN A 165 -13.49 -20.01 5.36
CA GLN A 165 -14.17 -21.18 4.81
C GLN A 165 -15.50 -20.85 4.10
N ASP A 166 -15.95 -19.60 4.15
CA ASP A 166 -17.10 -19.11 3.41
C ASP A 166 -16.63 -18.52 2.06
N ASN A 167 -17.26 -18.95 0.96
CA ASN A 167 -16.90 -18.54 -0.39
C ASN A 167 -17.83 -17.43 -0.88
N VAL A 168 -17.35 -16.18 -0.83
CA VAL A 168 -18.14 -14.97 -1.13
C VAL A 168 -17.49 -14.14 -2.21
N ASP A 169 -18.08 -14.06 -3.40
CA ASP A 169 -17.51 -13.25 -4.50
C ASP A 169 -18.13 -11.85 -4.55
N LEU A 170 -17.30 -10.85 -4.85
CA LEU A 170 -17.71 -9.49 -5.16
C LEU A 170 -17.68 -9.27 -6.68
N TYR A 171 -18.73 -8.63 -7.20
CA TYR A 171 -18.81 -8.17 -8.57
C TYR A 171 -19.11 -6.68 -8.58
N VAL A 172 -18.29 -5.93 -9.31
CA VAL A 172 -18.52 -4.50 -9.55
C VAL A 172 -18.77 -4.31 -11.02
N CYS A 173 -19.98 -3.87 -11.35
CA CYS A 173 -20.44 -3.74 -12.71
C CYS A 173 -20.69 -2.28 -13.08
N ARG A 174 -20.44 -1.94 -14.33
CA ARG A 174 -20.72 -0.65 -14.94
C ARG A 174 -20.87 -0.83 -16.44
N ASP A 175 -21.85 -0.17 -17.05
CA ASP A 175 -22.07 -0.15 -18.50
C ASP A 175 -22.12 -1.58 -19.11
N GLY A 176 -22.74 -2.52 -18.39
CA GLY A 176 -22.87 -3.93 -18.78
C GLY A 176 -21.61 -4.79 -18.60
N ASN A 177 -20.48 -4.21 -18.22
CA ASN A 177 -19.24 -4.92 -17.91
C ASN A 177 -19.10 -5.11 -16.39
N CYS A 178 -18.38 -6.16 -15.97
CA CYS A 178 -18.14 -6.43 -14.55
C CYS A 178 -16.69 -6.85 -14.30
N VAL A 179 -16.15 -6.41 -13.16
CA VAL A 179 -14.87 -6.86 -12.59
C VAL A 179 -15.13 -7.73 -11.37
N TYR A 180 -14.47 -8.88 -11.32
CA TYR A 180 -14.57 -9.91 -10.27
C TYR A 180 -13.41 -10.91 -10.41
N GLY A 181 -13.31 -11.93 -9.53
CA GLY A 181 -12.18 -12.87 -9.53
C GLY A 181 -11.88 -13.59 -10.85
N GLY A 182 -12.90 -13.83 -11.69
CA GLY A 182 -12.74 -14.42 -13.02
C GLY A 182 -12.41 -13.41 -14.14
N ARG A 183 -12.74 -12.12 -13.94
CA ARG A 183 -12.42 -11.02 -14.86
C ARG A 183 -11.77 -9.90 -14.07
N LYS A 184 -10.45 -10.03 -13.88
CA LYS A 184 -9.70 -9.28 -12.86
C LYS A 184 -9.45 -7.81 -13.17
N ARG A 185 -9.66 -7.35 -14.40
CA ARG A 185 -9.41 -5.96 -14.77
C ARG A 185 -10.35 -5.51 -15.88
N ASP A 186 -10.81 -4.28 -15.77
CA ASP A 186 -11.46 -3.54 -16.84
C ASP A 186 -11.06 -2.07 -16.72
N ARG A 187 -10.65 -1.44 -17.83
CA ARG A 187 -10.16 -0.05 -17.82
C ARG A 187 -11.26 0.95 -17.45
N SER A 188 -12.54 0.60 -17.61
CA SER A 188 -13.68 1.46 -17.29
C SER A 188 -14.17 1.31 -15.85
N ILE A 189 -13.66 0.29 -15.11
CA ILE A 189 -14.16 -0.09 -13.78
C ILE A 189 -13.05 -0.15 -12.74
N GLY A 190 -11.92 -0.77 -13.05
CA GLY A 190 -10.81 -0.95 -12.12
C GLY A 190 -10.24 -2.36 -12.15
N GLN A 191 -9.54 -2.71 -11.08
CA GLN A 191 -8.85 -3.97 -10.90
C GLN A 191 -9.40 -4.71 -9.69
N TRP A 192 -9.75 -5.97 -9.87
CA TRP A 192 -10.07 -6.88 -8.79
C TRP A 192 -8.81 -7.18 -8.00
N ASP A 193 -8.94 -7.07 -6.69
CA ASP A 193 -7.89 -7.31 -5.73
C ASP A 193 -8.46 -8.16 -4.59
N SER A 194 -7.93 -9.36 -4.44
CA SER A 194 -8.36 -10.28 -3.40
C SER A 194 -7.21 -11.14 -2.95
N GLY A 195 -7.09 -11.24 -1.63
CA GLY A 195 -6.21 -12.21 -1.00
C GLY A 195 -6.72 -13.65 -1.11
N LYS A 196 -7.93 -13.94 -1.60
CA LYS A 196 -8.45 -15.34 -1.74
C LYS A 196 -7.58 -16.26 -2.61
N SER A 197 -6.68 -15.71 -3.42
CA SER A 197 -5.79 -16.51 -4.24
C SER A 197 -4.70 -17.19 -3.38
N ARG A 198 -4.56 -18.51 -3.55
CA ARG A 198 -3.55 -19.32 -2.86
C ARG A 198 -2.14 -18.97 -3.34
N ASN A 199 -1.52 -17.99 -2.72
CA ASN A 199 -0.08 -17.77 -2.87
C ASN A 199 0.66 -18.62 -1.83
N ARG A 200 0.87 -19.91 -2.14
CA ARG A 200 1.69 -20.85 -1.35
C ARG A 200 3.20 -20.56 -1.51
N LEU A 201 3.62 -19.30 -1.52
CA LEU A 201 5.03 -18.97 -1.73
C LEU A 201 5.89 -19.31 -0.50
N PHE A 202 5.30 -19.35 0.71
CA PHE A 202 6.02 -19.57 1.97
C PHE A 202 5.28 -20.48 2.98
N GLY A 203 4.53 -21.48 2.50
CA GLY A 203 3.93 -22.51 3.37
C GLY A 203 2.69 -22.11 4.20
N ASN A 204 2.39 -20.80 4.33
CA ASN A 204 1.19 -20.31 5.00
C ASN A 204 0.06 -20.00 4.01
N ASP A 205 -1.19 -20.19 4.45
CA ASP A 205 -2.40 -19.84 3.70
C ASP A 205 -2.62 -18.32 3.77
N LEU A 206 -2.23 -17.60 2.71
CA LEU A 206 -2.39 -16.15 2.60
C LEU A 206 -3.80 -15.72 2.18
N ARG A 207 -4.76 -16.65 2.21
CA ARG A 207 -6.15 -16.35 1.87
C ARG A 207 -6.73 -15.31 2.83
N THR A 208 -7.41 -14.31 2.28
CA THR A 208 -8.12 -13.28 3.07
C THR A 208 -9.64 -13.48 2.97
N THR A 209 -10.37 -12.96 3.95
CA THR A 209 -11.83 -12.92 3.97
C THR A 209 -12.38 -11.63 3.37
N GLN A 210 -11.70 -11.10 2.35
CA GLN A 210 -12.04 -9.84 1.71
C GLN A 210 -11.81 -9.91 0.20
N GLU A 211 -12.74 -9.34 -0.56
CA GLU A 211 -12.52 -8.96 -1.96
C GLU A 211 -12.70 -7.46 -2.12
N ALA A 212 -11.98 -6.90 -3.08
CA ALA A 212 -12.13 -5.51 -3.46
C ALA A 212 -12.03 -5.33 -4.97
N VAL A 213 -12.60 -4.24 -5.46
CA VAL A 213 -12.31 -3.69 -6.79
C VAL A 213 -11.83 -2.27 -6.61
N ARG A 214 -10.64 -1.98 -7.12
CA ARG A 214 -9.89 -0.75 -6.87
C ARG A 214 -9.54 -0.01 -8.17
N GLN A 215 -9.48 1.31 -8.08
CA GLN A 215 -8.91 2.18 -9.11
C GLN A 215 -7.69 2.89 -8.52
N PHE A 216 -6.55 2.80 -9.20
CA PHE A 216 -5.27 3.34 -8.74
C PHE A 216 -4.84 4.60 -9.50
N ASP A 217 -5.26 4.71 -10.76
CA ASP A 217 -4.79 5.73 -11.71
C ASP A 217 -5.84 6.84 -11.94
N GLY A 218 -6.52 7.26 -10.87
CA GLY A 218 -7.62 8.20 -10.92
C GLY A 218 -8.99 7.56 -10.76
N LEU A 219 -9.89 8.35 -10.19
CA LEU A 219 -11.29 8.01 -10.03
C LEU A 219 -12.03 8.13 -11.36
N ILE A 220 -12.78 7.09 -11.73
CA ILE A 220 -13.60 7.06 -12.92
C ILE A 220 -15.06 7.31 -12.52
N PRO A 221 -15.67 8.44 -12.89
CA PRO A 221 -17.06 8.75 -12.54
C PRO A 221 -18.03 7.85 -13.29
N GLY A 222 -19.19 7.57 -12.69
CA GLY A 222 -20.23 6.75 -13.29
C GLY A 222 -21.15 6.08 -12.27
N GLU A 223 -22.18 5.39 -12.78
CA GLU A 223 -23.00 4.49 -11.98
C GLU A 223 -22.32 3.10 -11.92
N TYR A 224 -22.17 2.58 -10.72
CA TYR A 224 -21.68 1.25 -10.44
C TYR A 224 -22.77 0.42 -9.78
N GLN A 225 -22.89 -0.84 -10.15
CA GLN A 225 -23.75 -1.82 -9.48
C GLN A 225 -22.87 -2.81 -8.74
N LEU A 226 -23.08 -2.92 -7.43
CA LEU A 226 -22.35 -3.83 -6.58
C LEU A 226 -23.19 -5.09 -6.38
N TYR A 227 -22.66 -6.24 -6.76
CA TYR A 227 -23.29 -7.54 -6.48
C TYR A 227 -22.37 -8.39 -5.62
N ALA A 228 -22.98 -9.29 -4.84
CA ALA A 228 -22.26 -10.32 -4.12
C ALA A 228 -22.90 -11.68 -4.30
N HIS A 229 -22.09 -12.73 -4.21
CA HIS A 229 -22.55 -14.11 -4.32
C HIS A 229 -21.95 -14.96 -3.21
N PHE A 230 -22.79 -15.42 -2.29
CA PHE A 230 -22.40 -16.41 -1.31
C PHE A 230 -22.59 -17.81 -1.91
N LYS A 231 -21.49 -18.40 -2.39
CA LYS A 231 -21.52 -19.62 -3.21
C LYS A 231 -21.63 -20.90 -2.40
N ALA A 232 -20.83 -20.97 -1.33
CA ALA A 232 -20.72 -22.17 -0.51
C ALA A 232 -20.08 -21.83 0.84
N SER A 233 -20.28 -22.70 1.81
CA SER A 233 -19.63 -22.63 3.12
C SER A 233 -19.20 -24.03 3.52
N ALA A 234 -17.93 -24.24 3.86
CA ALA A 234 -17.47 -25.53 4.39
C ALA A 234 -18.05 -25.85 5.78
N LYS A 235 -18.60 -24.84 6.48
CA LYS A 235 -19.31 -24.99 7.77
C LYS A 235 -20.83 -25.15 7.62
N ASN A 236 -21.32 -25.44 6.40
CA ASN A 236 -22.74 -25.61 6.09
C ASN A 236 -23.65 -24.43 6.49
N ARG A 237 -23.11 -23.20 6.56
CA ARG A 237 -23.92 -21.99 6.75
C ARG A 237 -24.74 -21.72 5.51
N THR A 238 -26.02 -21.41 5.68
CA THR A 238 -26.92 -21.00 4.59
C THR A 238 -27.04 -19.49 4.45
N SER A 239 -26.55 -18.74 5.45
CA SER A 239 -26.47 -17.28 5.41
C SER A 239 -25.33 -16.74 6.26
N ILE A 240 -24.80 -15.58 5.88
CA ILE A 240 -23.70 -14.92 6.58
C ILE A 240 -23.85 -13.40 6.53
N PRO A 241 -23.41 -12.68 7.58
CA PRO A 241 -23.24 -11.24 7.50
C PRO A 241 -21.98 -10.90 6.69
N VAL A 242 -22.09 -9.90 5.82
CA VAL A 242 -20.97 -9.27 5.13
C VAL A 242 -20.92 -7.79 5.47
N ARG A 243 -19.71 -7.24 5.54
CA ARG A 243 -19.43 -5.82 5.73
C ARG A 243 -18.78 -5.30 4.46
N GLY A 244 -19.18 -4.14 4.00
CA GLY A 244 -18.56 -3.51 2.84
C GLY A 244 -18.17 -2.07 3.11
N LEU A 245 -17.25 -1.59 2.29
CA LEU A 245 -16.74 -0.23 2.30
C LEU A 245 -16.83 0.33 0.89
N ILE A 246 -17.38 1.52 0.75
CA ILE A 246 -17.20 2.38 -0.41
C ILE A 246 -16.24 3.48 0.02
N TYR A 247 -15.15 3.66 -0.71
CA TYR A 247 -14.14 4.66 -0.40
C TYR A 247 -13.70 5.39 -1.65
N THR A 248 -13.49 6.70 -1.55
CA THR A 248 -12.91 7.54 -2.60
C THR A 248 -11.82 8.45 -2.04
N LYS A 249 -10.81 8.72 -2.87
CA LYS A 249 -9.81 9.76 -2.67
C LYS A 249 -9.70 10.57 -3.94
N ASN A 250 -9.92 11.88 -3.86
CA ASN A 250 -9.81 12.75 -5.02
C ASN A 250 -8.37 13.25 -5.21
N LYS A 251 -8.12 13.96 -6.32
CA LYS A 251 -6.79 14.50 -6.65
C LYS A 251 -6.25 15.51 -5.64
N LYS A 252 -7.10 16.12 -4.81
CA LYS A 252 -6.70 17.02 -3.71
C LYS A 252 -6.33 16.25 -2.43
N GLY A 253 -6.45 14.93 -2.46
CA GLY A 253 -6.25 14.07 -1.29
C GLY A 253 -7.43 14.04 -0.33
N GLU A 254 -8.59 14.59 -0.70
CA GLU A 254 -9.79 14.54 0.13
C GLU A 254 -10.38 13.13 0.07
N GLU A 255 -10.56 12.53 1.25
CA GLU A 255 -11.04 11.16 1.40
C GLU A 255 -12.50 11.14 1.84
N ARG A 256 -13.26 10.20 1.29
CA ARG A 256 -14.66 9.93 1.66
C ARG A 256 -14.87 8.43 1.76
N GLY A 257 -15.75 8.01 2.66
CA GLY A 257 -16.13 6.61 2.72
C GLY A 257 -17.34 6.35 3.60
N GLU A 258 -17.99 5.21 3.35
CA GLU A 258 -19.16 4.74 4.07
C GLU A 258 -19.07 3.23 4.20
N ASN A 259 -19.29 2.73 5.42
CA ASN A 259 -19.44 1.31 5.68
C ASN A 259 -20.90 0.89 5.54
N PHE A 260 -21.12 -0.30 5.01
CA PHE A 260 -22.45 -0.92 4.95
C PHE A 260 -22.38 -2.38 5.39
N SER A 261 -23.54 -2.94 5.72
CA SER A 261 -23.68 -4.34 6.06
C SER A 261 -24.86 -4.96 5.32
N LYS A 262 -24.72 -6.22 4.91
CA LYS A 262 -25.80 -7.01 4.30
C LYS A 262 -25.70 -8.45 4.78
N THR A 263 -26.83 -9.14 4.87
CA THR A 263 -26.83 -10.59 5.08
C THR A 263 -26.98 -11.26 3.72
N LEU A 264 -26.03 -12.10 3.34
CA LEU A 264 -26.11 -12.92 2.14
C LEU A 264 -26.67 -14.29 2.49
N ARG A 265 -27.46 -14.85 1.58
CA ARG A 265 -27.92 -16.24 1.62
C ARG A 265 -27.25 -17.01 0.48
N ILE A 266 -27.07 -18.31 0.64
CA ILE A 266 -26.65 -19.16 -0.48
C ILE A 266 -27.76 -19.14 -1.53
N THR A 267 -27.42 -18.75 -2.73
CA THR A 267 -28.30 -18.65 -3.90
C THR A 267 -27.54 -19.08 -5.15
N GLU A 268 -28.24 -19.49 -6.21
CA GLU A 268 -27.61 -19.72 -7.51
C GLU A 268 -27.18 -18.40 -8.16
N ASP A 269 -27.99 -17.37 -7.98
CA ASP A 269 -27.76 -16.03 -8.53
C ASP A 269 -26.98 -15.12 -7.59
N LYS A 270 -26.28 -14.15 -8.18
CA LYS A 270 -25.69 -13.01 -7.48
C LYS A 270 -26.78 -12.05 -6.97
N VAL A 271 -26.59 -11.52 -5.77
CA VAL A 271 -27.51 -10.59 -5.11
C VAL A 271 -27.02 -9.15 -5.32
N LEU A 272 -27.89 -8.26 -5.79
CA LEU A 272 -27.58 -6.83 -5.84
C LEU A 272 -27.42 -6.30 -4.41
N ILE A 273 -26.25 -5.77 -4.08
CA ILE A 273 -25.99 -5.08 -2.81
C ILE A 273 -26.59 -3.67 -2.86
N GLY A 274 -26.33 -2.95 -3.96
CA GLY A 274 -26.80 -1.59 -4.18
C GLY A 274 -26.13 -0.94 -5.39
N LYS A 275 -26.47 0.30 -5.67
CA LYS A 275 -25.91 1.13 -6.74
C LYS A 275 -25.15 2.32 -6.16
N VAL A 276 -23.99 2.60 -6.73
CA VAL A 276 -23.14 3.73 -6.33
C VAL A 276 -22.99 4.68 -7.50
N GLN A 277 -23.42 5.93 -7.33
CA GLN A 277 -23.16 6.98 -8.30
C GLN A 277 -21.92 7.77 -7.84
N VAL A 278 -20.81 7.63 -8.55
CA VAL A 278 -19.56 8.32 -8.24
C VAL A 278 -19.40 9.53 -9.16
N LYS A 279 -19.02 10.69 -8.61
CA LYS A 279 -18.76 11.93 -9.33
C LYS A 279 -17.26 12.23 -9.43
N ALA A 280 -16.87 13.08 -10.38
CA ALA A 280 -15.47 13.42 -10.66
C ALA A 280 -14.72 14.09 -9.50
N ASP A 281 -15.44 14.72 -8.56
CA ASP A 281 -14.86 15.33 -7.36
C ASP A 281 -14.60 14.33 -6.23
N GLY A 282 -14.92 13.04 -6.45
CA GLY A 282 -14.84 11.97 -5.46
C GLY A 282 -16.07 11.88 -4.55
N SER A 283 -17.05 12.77 -4.68
CA SER A 283 -18.34 12.59 -4.02
C SER A 283 -19.09 11.41 -4.63
N TYR A 284 -19.90 10.74 -3.82
CA TYR A 284 -20.76 9.66 -4.30
C TYR A 284 -22.07 9.61 -3.52
N SER A 285 -23.06 8.90 -4.09
CA SER A 285 -24.26 8.46 -3.39
C SER A 285 -24.42 6.95 -3.51
N PHE A 286 -24.94 6.33 -2.46
CA PHE A 286 -25.16 4.89 -2.40
C PHE A 286 -26.64 4.58 -2.12
N SER A 287 -27.28 3.82 -3.00
CA SER A 287 -28.66 3.33 -2.85
C SER A 287 -28.66 1.81 -2.73
N ARG A 288 -29.42 1.29 -1.76
CA ARG A 288 -29.45 -0.14 -1.40
C ARG A 288 -30.71 -0.84 -1.91
#